data_AF-A0A944WGA3-F1
#
_entry.id   AF-A0A944WGA3-F1
#
_cell.length_a   1.000
_cell.length_b   1.000
_cell.length_c   1.000
_cell.angle_alpha   90.00
_cell.angle_beta   90.00
_cell.angle_gamma   90.00
#
_symmetry.space_group_name_H-M   'P 1'
#
loop_
_entity.id
_entity.type
_entity.pdbx_description
1 polymer ?
#
loop_
_entity_poly.entity_id
_entity_poly.type
_entity_poly.pdbx_seq_one_letter_code
_entity_poly.pdbx_strand_id
1 'polypeptide(L)'
;MRTAIDRFLRYLDVERNSSALTIKSYREDLEMLTYFLSYDDGSLPAPRDVSSQDLRQYVAAMSEAQYARSSISRRLATLRSFY
;
A
#
# COMPACT_ATOMS: atom_id res chain seq x y z
N MET A 1 -4.75 7.56 7.31
CA MET A 1 -4.23 6.92 6.07
C MET A 1 -4.45 7.73 4.79
N ARG A 2 -5.69 8.04 4.37
CA ARG A 2 -6.01 8.65 3.06
C ARG A 2 -5.18 9.90 2.71
N THR A 3 -5.14 10.89 3.60
CA THR A 3 -4.33 12.10 3.40
C THR A 3 -2.84 11.82 3.20
N ALA A 4 -2.28 10.79 3.84
CA ALA A 4 -0.88 10.42 3.67
C ALA A 4 -0.65 9.78 2.29
N ILE A 5 -1.58 8.93 1.84
CA ILE A 5 -1.56 8.35 0.49
C ILE A 5 -1.60 9.48 -0.56
N ASP A 6 -2.51 10.43 -0.43
CA ASP A 6 -2.62 11.53 -1.40
C ASP A 6 -1.36 12.39 -1.46
N ARG A 7 -0.74 12.68 -0.30
CA ARG A 7 0.55 13.38 -0.23
C ARG A 7 1.66 12.59 -0.89
N PHE A 8 1.73 11.29 -0.64
CA PHE A 8 2.74 10.43 -1.24
C PHE A 8 2.58 10.32 -2.76
N LEU A 9 1.35 10.14 -3.26
CA LEU A 9 1.09 10.10 -4.70
C LEU A 9 1.41 11.45 -5.37
N ARG A 10 1.10 12.58 -4.71
CA ARG A 10 1.53 13.90 -5.20
C ARG A 10 3.05 14.06 -5.19
N TYR A 11 3.75 13.55 -4.19
CA TYR A 11 5.21 13.52 -4.18
C TYR A 11 5.78 12.71 -5.36
N LEU A 12 5.19 11.54 -5.65
CA LEU A 12 5.61 10.74 -6.81
C LEU A 12 5.40 11.48 -8.13
N ASP A 13 4.29 12.22 -8.26
CA ASP A 13 3.95 13.01 -9.43
C ASP A 13 4.89 14.21 -9.60
N VAL A 14 4.93 15.10 -8.61
CA VAL A 14 5.60 16.41 -8.72
C VAL A 14 7.11 16.30 -8.54
N GLU A 15 7.56 15.61 -7.49
CA GLU A 15 8.98 15.62 -7.10
C GLU A 15 9.77 14.51 -7.81
N ARG A 16 9.12 13.39 -8.11
CA ARG A 16 9.76 12.24 -8.77
C ARG A 16 9.45 12.17 -10.27
N ASN A 17 8.59 13.04 -10.78
CA ASN A 17 8.14 13.05 -12.17
C ASN A 17 7.73 11.64 -12.65
N SER A 18 7.04 10.90 -11.77
CA SER A 18 6.66 9.51 -12.04
C SER A 18 5.57 9.47 -13.09
N SER A 19 5.61 8.47 -13.98
CA SER A 19 4.58 8.33 -15.01
C SER A 19 3.18 8.13 -14.39
N ALA A 20 2.13 8.52 -15.12
CA ALA A 20 0.74 8.29 -14.71
C ALA A 20 0.45 6.81 -14.40
N LEU A 21 1.07 5.89 -15.15
CA LEU A 21 0.94 4.45 -14.91
C LEU A 21 1.59 4.04 -13.59
N THR A 22 2.77 4.59 -13.27
CA THR A 22 3.44 4.38 -11.99
C THR A 22 2.56 4.87 -10.84
N ILE A 23 2.05 6.10 -10.91
CA ILE A 23 1.17 6.68 -9.89
C ILE A 23 -0.08 5.80 -9.69
N LYS A 24 -0.69 5.35 -10.79
CA LYS A 24 -1.84 4.43 -10.75
C LYS A 24 -1.51 3.13 -10.02
N SER A 25 -0.39 2.48 -10.35
CA SER A 25 0.03 1.25 -9.68
C SER A 25 0.26 1.44 -8.18
N TYR A 26 0.88 2.55 -7.78
CA TYR A 26 1.04 2.88 -6.35
C TYR A 26 -0.29 3.11 -5.66
N ARG A 27 -1.24 3.81 -6.30
CA ARG A 27 -2.58 4.05 -5.77
C ARG A 27 -3.31 2.73 -5.51
N GLU A 28 -3.40 1.87 -6.51
CA GLU A 28 -4.10 0.59 -6.42
C GLU A 28 -3.51 -0.32 -5.32
N ASP A 29 -2.18 -0.33 -5.19
CA ASP A 29 -1.51 -1.11 -4.15
C ASP A 29 -1.81 -0.60 -2.74
N LEU A 30 -1.81 0.73 -2.55
CA LEU A 30 -2.11 1.36 -1.27
C LEU A 30 -3.59 1.23 -0.92
N GLU A 31 -4.50 1.30 -1.89
CA GLU A 31 -5.93 1.06 -1.69
C GLU A 31 -6.19 -0.37 -1.19
N MET A 32 -5.52 -1.37 -1.77
CA MET A 32 -5.61 -2.76 -1.32
C MET A 32 -5.07 -2.94 0.12
N LEU A 33 -4.00 -2.25 0.48
CA LEU A 33 -3.53 -2.22 1.87
C LEU A 33 -4.59 -1.59 2.78
N THR A 34 -5.19 -0.46 2.39
CA THR A 34 -6.21 0.19 3.23
C THR A 34 -7.42 -0.69 3.44
N TYR A 35 -7.85 -1.41 2.40
CA TYR A 35 -8.94 -2.38 2.50
C TYR A 35 -8.62 -3.49 3.49
N PHE A 36 -7.41 -4.04 3.42
CA PHE A 36 -6.96 -5.08 4.35
C PHE A 36 -6.93 -4.58 5.81
N LEU A 37 -6.35 -3.40 6.05
CA LEU A 37 -6.21 -2.85 7.41
C LEU A 37 -7.54 -2.46 8.06
N SER A 38 -8.56 -2.15 7.28
CA SER A 38 -9.90 -1.83 7.80
C SER A 38 -10.87 -3.01 7.73
N TYR A 39 -10.40 -4.23 7.45
CA TYR A 39 -11.27 -5.36 7.18
C TYR A 39 -12.09 -5.78 8.41
N ASP A 40 -11.49 -5.74 9.61
CA ASP A 40 -12.11 -6.27 10.82
C ASP A 40 -13.14 -5.33 11.45
N ASP A 41 -12.80 -4.06 11.63
CA ASP A 41 -13.63 -3.08 12.36
C ASP A 41 -14.04 -1.85 11.54
N GLY A 42 -13.65 -1.81 10.25
CA GLY A 42 -13.90 -0.67 9.36
C GLY A 42 -13.07 0.58 9.69
N SER A 43 -12.27 0.55 10.76
CA SER A 43 -11.41 1.65 11.15
C SER A 43 -10.11 1.60 10.34
N LEU A 44 -9.64 2.76 9.88
CA LEU A 44 -8.43 2.85 9.08
C LEU A 44 -7.35 3.57 9.88
N PRO A 45 -6.30 2.87 10.35
CA PRO A 45 -5.29 3.47 11.23
C PRO A 45 -4.53 4.63 10.55
N ALA A 46 -3.88 5.48 11.35
CA ALA A 46 -2.88 6.38 10.78
C ALA A 46 -1.66 5.56 10.33
N PRO A 47 -0.89 6.00 9.30
CA PRO A 47 0.27 5.24 8.84
C PRO A 47 1.26 4.89 9.96
N ARG A 48 1.50 5.82 10.89
CA ARG A 48 2.39 5.62 12.04
C ARG A 48 1.91 4.55 13.04
N ASP A 49 0.63 4.21 13.01
CA ASP A 49 0.02 3.24 13.93
C ASP A 49 0.00 1.83 13.30
N VAL A 50 0.40 1.70 12.03
CA VAL A 50 0.54 0.39 11.37
C VAL A 50 1.86 -0.24 11.79
N SER A 51 1.76 -1.41 12.43
CA SER A 51 2.92 -2.15 12.89
C SER A 51 3.55 -2.99 11.77
N SER A 52 4.80 -3.40 11.97
CA SER A 52 5.43 -4.37 11.06
C SER A 52 4.71 -5.74 11.08
N GLN A 53 3.96 -6.06 12.13
CA GLN A 53 3.17 -7.28 12.21
C GLN A 53 1.98 -7.22 11.26
N ASP A 54 1.28 -6.10 11.20
CA ASP A 54 0.14 -5.90 10.29
C ASP A 54 0.57 -6.03 8.83
N LEU A 55 1.74 -5.44 8.48
CA LEU A 55 2.31 -5.57 7.14
C LEU A 55 2.71 -7.02 6.80
N ARG A 56 3.22 -7.78 7.77
CA ARG A 56 3.52 -9.22 7.57
C ARG A 56 2.25 -10.04 7.38
N GLN A 57 1.19 -9.75 8.14
CA GLN A 57 -0.11 -10.42 7.97
C GLN A 57 -0.71 -10.12 6.60
N TYR A 58 -0.61 -8.87 6.12
CA TYR A 58 -1.05 -8.52 4.77
C TYR A 58 -0.33 -9.33 3.68
N VAL A 59 1.00 -9.50 3.81
CA VAL A 59 1.79 -10.29 2.86
C VAL A 59 1.45 -11.78 2.95
N ALA A 60 1.25 -12.31 4.15
CA ALA A 60 0.79 -13.69 4.37
C ALA A 60 -0.58 -13.93 3.71
N ALA A 61 -1.55 -13.03 3.93
CA ALA A 61 -2.88 -13.12 3.33
C ALA A 61 -2.84 -13.11 1.79
N MET A 62 -1.96 -12.31 1.17
CA MET A 62 -1.76 -12.35 -0.28
C MET A 62 -1.15 -13.67 -0.75
N SER A 63 -0.23 -14.25 0.02
CA SER A 63 0.35 -15.56 -0.28
C SER A 63 -0.69 -16.68 -0.17
N GLU A 64 -1.52 -16.66 0.88
CA GLU A 64 -2.61 -17.62 1.10
C GLU A 64 -3.66 -17.54 -0.02
N ALA A 65 -4.00 -16.32 -0.45
CA ALA A 65 -4.88 -16.06 -1.59
C ALA A 65 -4.23 -16.33 -2.97
N GLN A 66 -3.04 -16.95 -3.02
CA GLN A 66 -2.35 -17.35 -4.24
C GLN A 66 -2.11 -16.22 -5.25
N TYR A 67 -1.90 -14.98 -4.77
CA TYR A 67 -1.47 -13.90 -5.65
C TYR A 67 -0.13 -14.24 -6.31
N ALA A 68 0.02 -13.84 -7.57
CA ALA A 68 1.27 -14.02 -8.29
C ALA A 68 2.45 -13.39 -7.53
N ARG A 69 3.61 -14.08 -7.50
CA ARG A 69 4.81 -13.59 -6.82
C ARG A 69 5.22 -12.18 -7.26
N SER A 70 5.06 -11.86 -8.54
CA SER A 70 5.31 -10.52 -9.09
C SER A 70 4.40 -9.45 -8.48
N SER A 71 3.13 -9.76 -8.25
CA SER A 71 2.16 -8.87 -7.59
C SER A 71 2.53 -8.62 -6.13
N ILE A 72 2.91 -9.67 -5.40
CA ILE A 72 3.36 -9.55 -4.00
C ILE A 72 4.63 -8.70 -3.92
N SER A 73 5.62 -8.96 -4.78
CA SER A 73 6.86 -8.18 -4.85
C SER A 73 6.61 -6.71 -5.19
N ARG A 74 5.70 -6.42 -6.13
CA ARG A 74 5.33 -5.04 -6.49
C ARG A 74 4.68 -4.31 -5.31
N ARG A 75 3.71 -4.94 -4.64
CA ARG A 75 3.06 -4.37 -3.44
C ARG A 75 4.06 -4.17 -2.30
N LEU A 76 4.99 -5.11 -2.07
CA LEU A 76 6.08 -4.93 -1.10
C LEU A 76 6.98 -3.74 -1.43
N ALA A 77 7.29 -3.51 -2.71
CA ALA A 77 8.04 -2.33 -3.13
C ALA A 77 7.25 -1.05 -2.86
N THR A 78 5.94 -1.06 -3.12
CA THR A 78 5.04 0.05 -2.77
C THR A 78 5.08 0.34 -1.26
N LEU A 79 4.97 -0.68 -0.41
CA LEU A 79 5.05 -0.52 1.05
C LEU A 79 6.37 0.10 1.50
N ARG A 80 7.50 -0.36 0.96
CA ARG A 80 8.84 0.18 1.28
C ARG A 80 9.05 1.63 0.86
N SER A 81 8.37 2.08 -0.19
CA SER A 81 8.46 3.47 -0.63
C SER A 81 7.52 4.39 0.15
N PHE A 82 6.41 3.86 0.66
CA PHE A 82 5.37 4.64 1.36
C PHE A 82 5.67 4.86 2.84
N TYR A 83 6.23 3.85 3.52
CA TYR A 83 6.64 3.89 4.92
C TYR A 83 8.10 4.30 5.06
#